data_AF-A0A0V0VR35-F1
#
_entry.id   AF-A0A0V0VR35-F1
#
_cell.length_a   1.000
_cell.length_b   1.000
_cell.length_c   1.000
_cell.angle_alpha   90.00
_cell.angle_beta   90.00
_cell.angle_gamma   90.00
#
_symmetry.space_group_name_H-M   'P 1'
#
loop_
_entity.id
_entity.type
_entity.pdbx_description
1 polymer ?
#
loop_
_entity_poly.entity_id
_entity_poly.type
_entity_poly.pdbx_seq_one_letter_code
_entity_poly.pdbx_strand_id
1 'polypeptide(L)'
;MADSKIMCHTRRRARIPPVKVKRVLQSNEEVGKMSNAIPILFSQLLEHFIEQLLIKADEVANDLSVKTLTPVHIKFAALREPTFSFLNPLLAEFGDYSKDRRAISLLEPHSSGSLLVQQPSIKRFKRSKSVDCISDDGNEDDDDDDDDKHPAELNN
;
A
#
# COMPACT_ATOMS: atom_id res chain seq x y z
N MET A 1 22.21 16.76 -6.60
CA MET A 1 21.30 16.04 -7.51
C MET A 1 21.60 14.57 -7.31
N ALA A 2 20.87 13.88 -6.43
CA ALA A 2 21.17 12.49 -6.08
C ALA A 2 19.91 11.65 -6.19
N ASP A 3 20.06 10.59 -6.98
CA ASP A 3 19.35 9.32 -6.95
C ASP A 3 17.84 9.35 -7.15
N SER A 4 17.47 9.65 -8.40
CA SER A 4 16.31 9.01 -9.03
C SER A 4 16.53 7.50 -9.08
N LYS A 5 16.42 6.82 -7.93
CA LYS A 5 16.28 5.38 -7.84
C LYS A 5 14.86 5.05 -8.30
N ILE A 6 14.61 5.20 -9.61
CA ILE A 6 13.58 4.43 -10.28
C ILE A 6 14.09 3.00 -10.18
N MET A 7 13.71 2.33 -9.09
CA MET A 7 13.80 0.90 -8.96
C MET A 7 13.06 0.35 -10.18
N CYS A 8 13.82 -0.10 -11.17
CA CYS A 8 13.28 -0.90 -12.25
C CYS A 8 12.47 -2.01 -11.59
N HIS A 9 11.18 -2.09 -11.91
CA HIS A 9 10.31 -3.11 -11.38
C HIS A 9 10.65 -4.39 -12.14
N THR A 10 11.82 -4.98 -11.82
CA THR A 10 12.14 -6.34 -12.21
C THR A 10 10.93 -7.17 -11.85
N ARG A 11 10.35 -7.87 -12.83
CA ARG A 11 9.18 -8.73 -12.69
C ARG A 11 9.52 -9.87 -11.74
N ARG A 12 9.58 -9.58 -10.45
CA ARG A 12 9.85 -10.56 -9.41
C ARG A 12 8.63 -11.46 -9.35
N ARG A 13 8.89 -12.77 -9.38
CA ARG A 13 7.88 -13.77 -9.06
C ARG A 13 7.23 -13.35 -7.73
N ALA A 14 5.90 -13.23 -7.70
CA ALA A 14 5.19 -12.71 -6.54
C ALA A 14 5.60 -13.51 -5.29
N ARG A 15 6.18 -12.82 -4.29
CA ARG A 15 6.62 -13.45 -3.04
C ARG A 15 5.45 -14.05 -2.27
N ILE A 16 4.29 -13.41 -2.43
CA ILE A 16 3.02 -13.83 -1.83
C ILE A 16 2.24 -14.58 -2.93
N PRO A 17 2.02 -15.90 -2.78
CA PRO A 17 1.25 -16.68 -3.77
C PRO A 17 -0.19 -16.19 -3.88
N PRO A 18 -0.73 -15.94 -5.10
CA PRO A 18 -2.10 -15.47 -5.28
C PRO A 18 -3.16 -16.38 -4.64
N VAL A 19 -2.91 -17.69 -4.57
CA VAL A 19 -3.80 -18.66 -3.90
C VAL A 19 -3.97 -18.34 -2.41
N LYS A 20 -2.90 -17.91 -1.73
CA LYS A 20 -2.99 -17.52 -0.31
C LYS A 20 -3.78 -16.22 -0.14
N VAL A 21 -3.57 -15.25 -1.03
CA VAL A 21 -4.33 -14.00 -1.04
C VAL A 21 -5.81 -14.28 -1.26
N LYS A 22 -6.16 -15.12 -2.23
CA LYS A 22 -7.55 -15.55 -2.49
C LYS A 22 -8.19 -16.18 -1.24
N ARG A 23 -7.48 -17.06 -0.53
CA ARG A 23 -7.98 -17.69 0.71
C ARG A 23 -8.26 -16.67 1.82
N VAL A 24 -7.44 -15.63 1.95
CA VAL A 24 -7.68 -14.55 2.93
C VAL A 24 -8.84 -13.67 2.48
N LEU A 25 -8.90 -13.28 1.20
CA LEU A 25 -10.01 -12.49 0.66
C LEU A 25 -11.36 -13.19 0.84
N GLN A 26 -11.43 -14.49 0.56
CA GLN A 26 -12.64 -15.32 0.71
C GLN A 26 -12.86 -15.84 2.14
N SER A 27 -12.03 -15.47 3.12
CA SER A 27 -12.32 -15.75 4.53
C SER A 27 -13.43 -14.84 5.08
N ASN A 28 -13.68 -13.73 4.39
CA ASN A 28 -14.84 -12.88 4.64
C ASN A 28 -16.06 -13.48 3.93
N GLU A 29 -17.15 -13.68 4.69
CA GLU A 29 -18.37 -14.35 4.23
C GLU A 29 -19.08 -13.60 3.09
N GLU A 30 -18.88 -12.29 2.97
CA GLU A 30 -19.50 -11.46 1.94
C GLU A 30 -18.77 -11.55 0.60
N VAL A 31 -17.58 -12.16 0.56
CA VAL A 31 -16.74 -12.23 -0.63
C VAL A 31 -16.98 -13.54 -1.40
N GLY A 32 -17.73 -13.45 -2.50
CA GLY A 32 -18.05 -14.57 -3.40
C GLY A 32 -16.98 -14.90 -4.44
N LYS A 33 -17.42 -15.15 -5.70
CA LYS A 33 -16.52 -15.39 -6.84
C LYS A 33 -15.81 -14.07 -7.22
N MET A 34 -14.55 -14.15 -7.61
CA MET A 34 -13.75 -12.98 -8.01
C MET A 34 -12.87 -13.30 -9.22
N SER A 35 -12.49 -12.25 -9.97
CA SER A 35 -11.54 -12.36 -11.08
C SER A 35 -10.15 -12.80 -10.60
N ASN A 36 -9.45 -13.54 -11.45
CA ASN A 36 -8.08 -14.00 -11.20
C ASN A 36 -7.07 -12.84 -11.12
N ALA A 37 -7.38 -11.68 -11.70
CA ALA A 37 -6.52 -10.50 -11.64
C ALA A 37 -6.43 -9.90 -10.22
N ILE A 38 -7.52 -9.99 -9.44
CA ILE A 38 -7.62 -9.35 -8.12
C ILE A 38 -6.57 -9.91 -7.14
N PRO A 39 -6.47 -11.24 -6.91
CA PRO A 39 -5.42 -11.79 -6.03
C PRO A 39 -4.00 -11.46 -6.47
N ILE A 40 -3.75 -11.33 -7.79
CA ILE A 40 -2.42 -10.97 -8.32
C ILE A 40 -2.09 -9.52 -7.98
N LEU A 41 -3.03 -8.60 -8.20
CA LEU A 41 -2.85 -7.18 -7.85
C LEU A 41 -2.60 -7.00 -6.36
N PHE A 42 -3.43 -7.62 -5.52
CA PHE A 42 -3.24 -7.56 -4.06
C PHE A 42 -1.90 -8.15 -3.63
N SER A 43 -1.38 -9.19 -4.29
CA SER A 43 -0.05 -9.71 -3.97
C SER A 43 1.07 -8.69 -4.14
N GLN A 44 0.98 -7.85 -5.18
CA GLN A 44 1.93 -6.77 -5.46
C GLN A 44 1.73 -5.60 -4.50
N LEU A 45 0.49 -5.22 -4.21
CA LEU A 45 0.16 -4.16 -3.26
C LEU A 45 0.61 -4.52 -1.84
N LEU A 46 0.41 -5.77 -1.39
CA LEU A 46 0.87 -6.23 -0.08
C LEU A 46 2.38 -6.20 0.05
N GLU A 47 3.10 -6.49 -1.03
CA GLU A 47 4.56 -6.36 -1.05
C GLU A 47 4.99 -4.89 -0.89
N HIS A 48 4.39 -3.98 -1.65
CA HIS A 48 4.70 -2.56 -1.53
C HIS A 48 4.26 -2.00 -0.17
N PHE A 49 3.13 -2.46 0.35
CA PHE A 49 2.64 -2.08 1.67
C PHE A 49 3.63 -2.46 2.77
N ILE A 50 4.16 -3.69 2.76
CA ILE A 50 5.15 -4.13 3.75
C ILE A 50 6.44 -3.31 3.62
N GLU A 51 6.89 -3.00 2.40
CA GLU A 51 8.04 -2.12 2.18
C GLU A 51 7.81 -0.73 2.81
N GLN A 52 6.68 -0.08 2.53
CA GLN A 52 6.34 1.22 3.10
C GLN A 52 6.21 1.18 4.62
N LEU A 53 5.58 0.13 5.16
CA LEU A 53 5.43 -0.05 6.61
C LEU A 53 6.79 -0.16 7.29
N LEU A 54 7.71 -0.94 6.71
CA LEU A 54 9.05 -1.14 7.27
C LEU A 54 9.90 0.13 7.16
N ILE A 55 9.81 0.88 6.07
CA ILE A 55 10.50 2.18 5.93
C ILE A 55 10.06 3.13 7.07
N LYS A 56 8.75 3.25 7.31
CA LYS A 56 8.23 4.11 8.38
C LYS A 56 8.60 3.64 9.79
N ALA A 57 8.62 2.33 10.01
CA ALA A 57 9.08 1.77 11.27
C ALA A 57 10.60 1.97 11.48
N ASP A 58 11.40 1.92 10.41
CA ASP A 58 12.83 2.19 10.45
C ASP A 58 13.13 3.67 10.72
N GLU A 59 12.36 4.61 10.15
CA GLU A 59 12.45 6.04 10.51
C GLU A 59 12.30 6.23 12.03
N VAL A 60 11.29 5.60 12.65
CA VAL A 60 11.09 5.65 14.11
C VAL A 60 12.27 5.02 14.87
N ALA A 61 12.80 3.89 14.40
CA ALA A 61 13.96 3.24 15.02
C ALA A 61 15.23 4.12 14.94
N ASN A 62 15.44 4.79 13.81
CA ASN A 62 16.54 5.72 13.60
C ASN A 62 16.40 6.96 14.49
N ASP A 63 15.20 7.51 14.65
CA ASP A 63 14.91 8.63 15.56
C ASP A 63 15.22 8.26 17.03
N LEU A 64 15.00 7.00 17.41
CA LEU A 64 15.36 6.44 18.72
C LEU A 64 16.82 5.96 18.80
N SER A 65 17.59 6.10 17.73
CA SER A 65 18.98 5.67 17.57
C SER A 65 19.21 4.20 17.94
N VAL A 66 18.24 3.32 17.63
CA VAL A 66 18.34 1.88 17.89
C VAL A 66 18.59 1.13 16.59
N LYS A 67 19.42 0.09 16.66
CA LYS A 67 19.83 -0.71 15.49
C LYS A 67 18.95 -1.93 15.25
N THR A 68 18.02 -2.20 16.16
CA THR A 68 17.16 -3.38 16.14
C THR A 68 15.71 -2.95 16.03
N LEU A 69 15.06 -3.33 14.94
CA LEU A 69 13.64 -3.07 14.72
C LEU A 69 12.79 -4.05 15.56
N THR A 70 11.96 -3.53 16.46
CA THR A 70 11.03 -4.30 17.28
C THR A 70 9.58 -3.99 16.89
N PRO A 71 8.60 -4.83 17.25
CA PRO A 71 7.17 -4.57 16.99
C PRO A 71 6.68 -3.24 17.56
N VAL A 72 7.32 -2.76 18.63
CA VAL A 72 6.99 -1.45 19.22
C VAL A 72 7.24 -0.32 18.21
N HIS A 73 8.32 -0.33 17.42
CA HIS A 73 8.54 0.71 16.40
C HIS A 73 7.44 0.72 15.34
N ILE A 74 6.92 -0.46 14.97
CA ILE A 74 5.81 -0.59 14.02
C ILE A 74 4.54 0.02 14.61
N LYS A 75 4.28 -0.19 15.91
CA LYS A 75 3.17 0.46 16.64
C LYS A 75 3.26 1.98 16.59
N PHE A 76 4.45 2.55 16.84
CA PHE A 76 4.66 4.00 16.76
C PHE A 76 4.51 4.53 15.32
N ALA A 77 5.03 3.82 14.33
CA ALA A 77 4.85 4.18 12.93
C ALA A 77 3.36 4.19 12.53
N ALA A 78 2.58 3.21 13.00
CA ALA A 78 1.14 3.15 12.75
C ALA A 78 0.35 4.26 13.45
N LEU A 79 0.81 4.73 14.60
CA LEU A 79 0.23 5.89 15.30
C LEU A 79 0.57 7.22 14.60
N ARG A 80 1.76 7.32 14.01
CA ARG A 80 2.24 8.53 13.31
C ARG A 80 1.60 8.69 11.92
N GLU A 81 1.33 7.59 11.22
CA GLU A 81 0.76 7.60 9.87
C GLU A 81 -0.73 7.17 9.87
N PRO A 82 -1.68 8.07 9.60
CA PRO A 82 -3.12 7.77 9.70
C PRO A 82 -3.58 6.68 8.72
N THR A 83 -2.87 6.51 7.60
CA THR A 83 -3.12 5.46 6.60
C THR A 83 -2.88 4.05 7.14
N PHE A 84 -2.11 3.91 8.23
CA PHE A 84 -1.82 2.65 8.90
C PHE A 84 -2.70 2.40 10.13
N SER A 85 -3.69 3.26 10.40
CA SER A 85 -4.57 3.17 11.57
C SER A 85 -5.32 1.83 11.72
N PHE A 86 -5.55 1.12 10.61
CA PHE A 86 -6.14 -0.22 10.62
C PHE A 86 -5.27 -1.28 11.34
N LEU A 87 -3.98 -1.00 11.54
CA LEU A 87 -3.07 -1.87 12.30
C LEU A 87 -3.17 -1.65 13.81
N ASN A 88 -3.74 -0.53 14.28
CA ASN A 88 -3.76 -0.18 15.70
C ASN A 88 -4.40 -1.27 16.58
N PRO A 89 -5.55 -1.89 16.21
CA PRO A 89 -6.13 -2.98 16.99
C PRO A 89 -5.21 -4.20 17.09
N LEU A 90 -4.45 -4.51 16.03
CA LEU A 90 -3.52 -5.64 15.99
C LEU A 90 -2.26 -5.37 16.82
N LEU A 91 -1.85 -4.10 16.92
CA LEU A 91 -0.63 -3.71 17.59
C LEU A 91 -0.85 -3.32 19.07
N ALA A 92 -2.09 -3.28 19.52
CA ALA A 92 -2.46 -2.89 20.89
C ALA A 92 -1.87 -3.82 21.96
N GLU A 93 -1.65 -5.09 21.64
CA GLU A 93 -1.03 -6.08 22.54
C GLU A 93 0.44 -5.77 22.85
N PHE A 94 1.15 -5.11 21.93
CA PHE A 94 2.55 -4.76 22.15
C PHE A 94 2.68 -3.55 23.08
N GLY A 95 3.61 -3.63 24.05
CA GLY A 95 3.86 -2.55 24.99
C GLY A 95 4.33 -1.25 24.33
N ASP A 96 4.28 -0.14 25.08
CA ASP A 96 4.71 1.18 24.62
C ASP A 96 6.10 1.54 25.13
N TYR A 97 6.79 2.45 24.41
CA TYR A 97 7.98 3.15 24.92
C TYR A 97 7.62 4.22 25.97
N SER A 98 6.71 3.92 26.91
CA SER A 98 6.17 4.87 27.90
C SER A 98 7.24 5.43 28.86
N LYS A 99 8.51 4.99 28.77
CA LYS A 99 9.63 5.46 29.59
C LYS A 99 10.71 6.20 28.81
N ASP A 100 10.67 6.19 27.48
CA ASP A 100 11.65 6.90 26.67
C ASP A 100 11.16 8.31 26.34
N ARG A 101 11.80 9.32 26.95
CA ARG A 101 11.51 10.75 26.67
C ARG A 101 11.50 11.08 25.17
N ARG A 102 12.32 10.37 24.38
CA ARG A 102 12.42 10.53 22.92
C ARG A 102 11.17 10.00 22.20
N ALA A 103 10.60 8.88 22.66
CA ALA A 103 9.36 8.33 22.11
C ALA A 103 8.15 9.21 22.45
N ILE A 104 8.14 9.85 23.62
CA ILE A 104 7.12 10.81 24.01
C ILE A 104 7.15 12.06 23.11
N SER A 105 8.34 12.57 22.76
CA SER A 105 8.49 13.68 21.81
C SER A 105 8.07 13.34 20.37
N LEU A 106 8.13 12.07 19.97
CA LEU A 106 7.69 11.58 18.66
C LEU A 106 6.16 11.46 18.52
N LEU A 107 5.44 11.38 19.64
CA LEU A 107 3.97 11.27 19.68
C LEU A 107 3.27 12.62 19.77
N GLU A 108 4.01 13.72 19.96
CA GLU A 108 3.37 15.04 19.91
C GLU A 108 3.00 15.37 18.45
N PRO A 109 1.72 15.62 18.16
CA PRO A 109 1.38 16.32 16.94
C PRO A 109 2.04 17.69 17.06
N HIS A 110 2.92 18.05 16.14
CA HIS A 110 3.29 19.44 15.97
C HIS A 110 1.99 20.22 15.73
N SER A 111 1.43 20.76 16.83
CA SER A 111 0.48 21.86 16.81
C SER A 111 1.10 22.89 15.92
N SER A 112 0.44 23.14 14.79
CA SER A 112 0.84 24.08 13.76
C SER A 112 1.34 25.36 14.41
N GLY A 113 2.67 25.51 14.41
CA GLY A 113 3.33 26.74 14.81
C GLY A 113 2.90 27.82 13.84
N SER A 114 1.99 28.66 14.32
CA SER A 114 1.66 29.97 13.78
C SER A 114 2.91 30.68 13.27
N LEU A 115 3.08 30.73 11.95
CA LEU A 115 3.93 31.70 11.28
C LEU A 115 3.12 32.42 10.20
N LEU A 116 2.56 33.54 10.65
CA LEU A 116 2.31 34.79 9.93
C LEU A 116 2.11 34.66 8.41
N VAL A 117 0.85 34.69 8.01
CA VAL A 117 0.42 35.07 6.66
C VAL A 117 0.89 36.50 6.37
N GLN A 118 2.01 36.65 5.67
CA GLN A 118 2.31 37.88 4.94
C GLN A 118 1.94 37.62 3.48
N GLN A 119 0.80 38.16 3.04
CA GLN A 119 0.45 38.23 1.61
C GLN A 119 1.50 39.04 0.86
N PRO A 120 1.82 38.64 -0.39
CA PRO A 120 2.05 39.60 -1.44
C PRO A 120 1.17 39.34 -2.67
N SER A 121 0.39 40.37 -2.99
CA SER A 121 -0.10 40.86 -4.28
C SER A 121 -0.09 39.93 -5.51
N ILE A 122 -1.31 39.69 -5.98
CA ILE A 122 -1.71 39.19 -7.30
C ILE A 122 -0.97 39.90 -8.45
N LYS A 123 -0.42 39.13 -9.39
CA LYS A 123 -0.30 39.55 -10.80
C LYS A 123 -0.80 38.44 -11.73
N ARG A 124 -1.91 38.75 -12.42
CA ARG A 124 -2.58 37.98 -13.46
C ARG A 124 -1.59 37.60 -14.58
N PHE A 125 -1.57 36.34 -15.00
CA PHE A 125 -1.07 35.96 -16.32
C PHE A 125 -2.12 35.14 -17.08
N LYS A 126 -2.10 35.35 -18.39
CA LYS A 126 -3.22 35.22 -19.33
C LYS A 126 -3.45 33.78 -19.80
N ARG A 127 -4.73 33.49 -20.01
CA ARG A 127 -5.36 32.37 -20.73
C ARG A 127 -4.85 32.22 -22.17
N SER A 128 -4.52 30.99 -22.56
CA SER A 128 -4.46 30.45 -23.94
C SER A 128 -4.64 28.92 -23.83
N LYS A 129 -5.78 28.30 -24.15
CA LYS A 129 -6.37 27.92 -25.46
C LYS A 129 -5.77 26.63 -26.08
N SER A 130 -6.64 25.60 -26.19
CA SER A 130 -6.68 24.42 -27.12
C SER A 130 -5.56 23.37 -26.96
N VAL A 131 -5.77 22.05 -27.08
CA VAL A 131 -6.52 21.23 -28.06
C VAL A 131 -6.79 19.81 -27.51
N ASP A 132 -7.80 19.13 -28.07
CA ASP A 132 -8.25 17.74 -27.86
C ASP A 132 -7.24 16.69 -28.34
N CYS A 133 -7.27 15.46 -27.79
CA CYS A 133 -7.73 14.27 -28.54
C CYS A 133 -7.88 13.01 -27.65
N ILE A 134 -8.96 12.30 -27.95
CA ILE A 134 -9.37 10.97 -27.49
C ILE A 134 -8.57 9.92 -28.27
N SER A 135 -8.18 8.84 -27.60
CA SER A 135 -7.87 7.56 -28.28
C SER A 135 -8.36 6.43 -27.39
N ASP A 136 -9.46 5.87 -27.84
CA ASP A 136 -10.10 4.62 -27.46
C ASP A 136 -9.27 3.48 -28.06
N ASP A 137 -8.93 2.45 -27.28
CA ASP A 137 -8.46 1.17 -27.82
C ASP A 137 -8.96 0.08 -26.86
N GLY A 138 -10.19 -0.35 -27.12
CA GLY A 138 -10.74 -1.58 -26.59
C GLY A 138 -10.11 -2.77 -27.30
N ASN A 139 -9.69 -3.77 -26.52
CA ASN A 139 -9.51 -5.11 -27.04
C ASN A 139 -10.39 -6.05 -26.20
N GLU A 140 -11.53 -6.40 -26.77
CA GLU A 140 -12.41 -7.49 -26.36
C GLU A 140 -11.90 -8.74 -27.07
N ASP A 141 -11.19 -9.60 -26.36
CA ASP A 141 -10.90 -10.96 -26.83
C ASP A 141 -11.99 -11.89 -26.26
N ASP A 142 -13.10 -11.97 -27.00
CA ASP A 142 -14.11 -13.02 -26.90
C ASP A 142 -13.59 -14.26 -27.64
N ASP A 143 -13.15 -15.28 -26.91
CA ASP A 143 -13.02 -16.63 -27.42
C ASP A 143 -14.02 -17.53 -26.65
N ASP A 144 -15.24 -17.55 -27.17
CA ASP A 144 -16.21 -18.63 -26.97
C ASP A 144 -15.76 -19.85 -27.78
N ASP A 145 -15.24 -20.87 -27.11
CA ASP A 145 -15.26 -22.25 -27.63
C ASP A 145 -16.06 -23.12 -26.66
N ASP A 146 -17.36 -23.20 -26.94
CA ASP A 146 -18.22 -24.31 -26.57
C ASP A 146 -17.66 -25.60 -27.21
N ASP A 147 -17.19 -26.54 -26.39
CA ASP A 147 -17.19 -27.95 -26.80
C ASP A 147 -17.70 -28.84 -25.67
N ASP A 148 -18.98 -29.11 -25.83
CA ASP A 148 -19.85 -30.02 -25.11
C ASP A 148 -19.49 -31.48 -25.44
N LYS A 149 -18.88 -32.26 -24.53
CA LYS A 149 -19.12 -33.73 -24.43
C LYS A 149 -18.46 -34.43 -23.22
N HIS A 150 -19.29 -34.86 -22.28
CA HIS A 150 -19.22 -36.22 -21.69
C HIS A 150 -20.10 -37.16 -22.57
N PRO A 151 -19.96 -38.51 -22.61
CA PRO A 151 -19.53 -39.37 -21.50
C PRO A 151 -18.65 -40.60 -21.84
N ALA A 152 -18.17 -41.23 -20.76
CA ALA A 152 -17.84 -42.66 -20.50
C ALA A 152 -17.50 -43.60 -21.67
N GLU A 153 -16.40 -44.36 -21.55
CA GLU A 153 -16.41 -45.83 -21.69
C GLU A 153 -15.28 -46.50 -20.88
N LEU A 154 -15.63 -47.67 -20.35
CA LEU A 154 -14.81 -48.67 -19.66
C LEU A 154 -14.03 -49.52 -20.67
N ASN A 155 -12.71 -49.65 -20.46
CA ASN A 155 -11.85 -50.83 -20.69
C ASN A 155 -10.40 -50.32 -20.62
N ASN A 156 -9.44 -50.96 -19.95
CA ASN A 156 -9.15 -52.39 -19.87
C ASN A 156 -8.34 -52.65 -18.59
#